data_AF-A0A1E3B3S5-F1
#
_entry.id   AF-A0A1E3B3S5-F1
#
_cell.length_a   1.000
_cell.length_b   1.000
_cell.length_c   1.000
_cell.angle_alpha   90.00
_cell.angle_beta   90.00
_cell.angle_gamma   90.00
#
_symmetry.space_group_name_H-M   'P 1'
#
loop_
_entity.id
_entity.type
_entity.pdbx_description
1 polymer ?
#
loop_
_entity_poly.entity_id
_entity_poly.type
_entity_poly.pdbx_seq_one_letter_code
_entity_poly.pdbx_strand_id
1 'polypeptide(L)'
;MAFNTPRSLTSILVSNPWYYDSRACFISFKIDGTGELWCGGELAIYIVYEFDWKISTPEYLHQPIDPNGNREKGGNVHPLAQFTLEITRRRGPLHERTNQPVRIDDRLADSVFEEKQTYKVGLEKGRFPAPIIANRLHEFPGSEMLGLRLVFDRSPYPGAKDWRPGALQVSGINGMVGARQFVSHSIGSFNGSLVDRCIVG
;
A
#
# COMPACT_ATOMS: atom_id res chain seq x y z
N MET A 1 21.59 21.25 -1.61
CA MET A 1 20.92 21.05 -0.30
C MET A 1 19.46 20.77 -0.59
N ALA A 2 18.83 19.78 0.06
CA ALA A 2 17.38 19.58 -0.04
C ALA A 2 16.70 20.40 1.06
N PHE A 3 15.67 21.17 0.71
CA PHE A 3 14.89 21.90 1.71
C PHE A 3 13.96 20.94 2.46
N ASN A 4 13.96 20.98 3.79
CA ASN A 4 12.95 20.31 4.63
C ASN A 4 11.62 21.08 4.52
N THR A 5 10.93 20.94 3.39
CA THR A 5 9.55 21.42 3.25
C THR A 5 8.63 20.43 3.99
N PRO A 6 7.90 20.84 5.03
CA PRO A 6 6.93 19.97 5.70
C PRO A 6 5.86 19.50 4.72
N ARG A 7 5.39 18.26 4.88
CA ARG A 7 4.46 17.63 3.95
C ARG A 7 3.10 17.40 4.59
N SER A 8 2.04 17.66 3.83
CA SER A 8 0.68 17.24 4.18
C SER A 8 0.58 15.72 4.10
N LEU A 9 -0.27 15.11 4.93
CA LEU A 9 -0.51 13.67 4.91
C LEU A 9 -0.89 13.15 3.52
N THR A 10 -1.72 13.90 2.77
CA THR A 10 -2.04 13.63 1.36
C THR A 10 -0.78 13.53 0.49
N SER A 11 0.14 14.50 0.59
CA SER A 11 1.39 14.52 -0.18
C SER A 11 2.42 13.47 0.24
N ILE A 12 2.20 12.79 1.37
CA ILE A 12 2.93 11.58 1.78
C ILE A 12 2.32 10.36 1.08
N LEU A 13 1.01 10.15 1.26
CA LEU A 13 0.28 8.97 0.73
C LEU A 13 0.41 8.82 -0.79
N VAL A 14 0.31 9.92 -1.55
CA VAL A 14 0.37 9.89 -3.02
C VAL A 14 1.79 9.95 -3.61
N SER A 15 2.83 10.01 -2.77
CA SER A 15 4.20 10.24 -3.24
C SER A 15 4.83 9.02 -3.93
N ASN A 16 4.47 7.82 -3.49
CA ASN A 16 5.01 6.53 -3.90
C ASN A 16 3.95 5.44 -3.60
N PRO A 17 3.97 4.28 -4.27
CA PRO A 17 3.25 3.10 -3.81
C PRO A 17 3.77 2.60 -2.45
N TRP A 18 2.93 1.85 -1.75
CA TRP A 18 3.22 1.26 -0.44
C TRP A 18 3.18 -0.26 -0.56
N TYR A 19 4.33 -0.91 -0.39
CA TYR A 19 4.55 -2.32 -0.70
C TYR A 19 4.39 -3.22 0.53
N TYR A 20 3.81 -4.39 0.34
CA TYR A 20 3.81 -5.51 1.31
C TYR A 20 4.96 -6.49 1.03
N ASP A 21 5.29 -6.68 -0.24
CA ASP A 21 6.43 -7.46 -0.72
C ASP A 21 7.54 -6.53 -1.24
N SER A 22 8.38 -7.01 -2.17
CA SER A 22 9.37 -6.16 -2.85
C SER A 22 8.78 -5.34 -4.01
N ARG A 23 7.80 -5.84 -4.79
CA ARG A 23 7.30 -5.16 -6.00
C ARG A 23 5.85 -5.44 -6.42
N ALA A 24 5.26 -6.59 -6.11
CA ALA A 24 4.04 -7.11 -6.75
C ALA A 24 2.79 -7.17 -5.84
N CYS A 25 2.91 -6.77 -4.57
CA CYS A 25 1.82 -6.56 -3.63
C CYS A 25 1.94 -5.16 -3.04
N PHE A 26 1.05 -4.24 -3.44
CA PHE A 26 1.09 -2.85 -3.01
C PHE A 26 -0.29 -2.20 -2.93
N ILE A 27 -0.35 -1.04 -2.28
CA ILE A 27 -1.45 -0.07 -2.36
C ILE A 27 -0.88 1.29 -2.81
N SER A 28 -1.51 1.94 -3.78
CA SER A 28 -1.12 3.27 -4.27
C SER A 28 -2.30 4.25 -4.24
N PHE A 29 -1.98 5.52 -4.02
CA PHE A 29 -2.96 6.60 -3.87
C PHE A 29 -2.66 7.69 -4.89
N LYS A 30 -3.69 8.20 -5.57
CA LYS A 30 -3.62 9.29 -6.56
C LYS A 30 -4.22 10.57 -5.98
N ILE A 31 -3.78 11.72 -6.48
CA ILE A 31 -4.11 13.06 -5.93
C ILE A 31 -5.58 13.48 -6.14
N ASP A 32 -6.27 12.83 -7.07
CA ASP A 32 -7.69 13.00 -7.39
C ASP A 32 -8.65 12.32 -6.39
N GLY A 33 -8.11 11.66 -5.36
CA GLY A 33 -8.90 10.86 -4.41
C GLY A 33 -9.19 9.44 -4.90
N THR A 34 -8.56 8.99 -5.98
CA THR A 34 -8.62 7.61 -6.44
C THR A 34 -7.35 6.83 -6.04
N GLY A 35 -7.38 5.51 -6.15
CA GLY A 35 -6.23 4.65 -5.87
C GLY A 35 -6.42 3.24 -6.39
N GLU A 36 -5.40 2.42 -6.22
CA GLU A 36 -5.38 1.02 -6.65
C GLU A 36 -4.72 0.16 -5.57
N LEU A 37 -5.20 -1.06 -5.40
CA LEU A 37 -4.54 -2.09 -4.59
C LEU A 37 -4.29 -3.31 -5.47
N TRP A 38 -3.07 -3.83 -5.37
CA TRP A 38 -2.49 -4.86 -6.22
C TRP A 38 -1.91 -5.99 -5.36
N CYS A 39 -1.97 -7.24 -5.80
CA CYS A 39 -1.34 -8.37 -5.12
C CYS A 39 -1.15 -9.60 -6.02
N GLY A 40 0.11 -10.03 -6.15
CA GLY A 40 0.46 -11.43 -6.36
C GLY A 40 1.94 -11.66 -6.73
N GLY A 41 2.23 -12.73 -7.47
CA GLY A 41 3.59 -13.10 -7.94
C GLY A 41 3.66 -13.61 -9.39
N GLU A 42 4.71 -14.35 -9.71
CA GLU A 42 5.27 -14.44 -11.08
C GLU A 42 4.38 -15.06 -12.18
N LEU A 43 3.42 -15.93 -11.84
CA LEU A 43 2.62 -16.69 -12.83
C LEU A 43 1.11 -16.77 -12.56
N ALA A 44 0.62 -16.32 -11.41
CA ALA A 44 -0.78 -16.55 -11.00
C ALA A 44 -1.29 -15.46 -10.06
N ILE A 45 -1.97 -14.46 -10.62
CA ILE A 45 -2.40 -13.23 -9.93
C ILE A 45 -3.81 -12.83 -10.45
N TYR A 46 -4.50 -11.82 -9.92
CA TYR A 46 -4.07 -10.77 -8.98
C TYR A 46 -5.27 -10.29 -8.15
N ILE A 47 -5.12 -9.90 -6.87
CA ILE A 47 -6.14 -9.02 -6.27
C ILE A 47 -5.89 -7.64 -6.86
N VAL A 48 -6.75 -7.22 -7.78
CA VAL A 48 -6.81 -5.85 -8.29
C VAL A 48 -8.19 -5.29 -7.95
N TYR A 49 -8.21 -4.07 -7.44
CA TYR A 49 -9.35 -3.18 -7.61
C TYR A 49 -8.86 -1.74 -7.54
N GLU A 50 -9.56 -0.87 -8.26
CA GLU A 50 -9.47 0.56 -8.02
C GLU A 50 -10.32 0.92 -6.79
N PHE A 51 -10.09 2.09 -6.22
CA PHE A 51 -10.94 2.60 -5.15
C PHE A 51 -11.03 4.13 -5.19
N ASP A 52 -12.06 4.68 -4.58
CA ASP A 52 -12.06 6.04 -4.06
C ASP A 52 -11.55 6.02 -2.61
N TRP A 53 -10.81 7.03 -2.20
CA TRP A 53 -10.35 7.20 -0.82
C TRP A 53 -10.46 8.64 -0.34
N LYS A 54 -10.59 8.80 0.98
CA LYS A 54 -10.46 10.10 1.65
C LYS A 54 -10.07 9.91 3.11
N ILE A 55 -9.45 10.94 3.69
CA ILE A 55 -9.15 11.00 5.11
C ILE A 55 -10.34 11.66 5.82
N SER A 56 -10.99 10.93 6.73
CA SER A 56 -12.20 11.40 7.44
C SER A 56 -11.89 12.34 8.61
N THR A 57 -10.62 12.67 8.84
CA THR A 57 -10.14 13.47 9.97
C THR A 57 -9.37 14.70 9.45
N PRO A 58 -10.05 15.80 9.09
CA PRO A 58 -9.44 16.91 8.33
C PRO A 58 -8.28 17.59 9.05
N GLU A 59 -8.30 17.55 10.39
CA GLU A 59 -7.26 18.12 11.26
C GLU A 59 -5.85 17.56 10.98
N TYR A 60 -5.73 16.35 10.41
CA TYR A 60 -4.44 15.76 10.02
C TYR A 60 -4.04 16.02 8.55
N LEU A 61 -4.92 16.56 7.71
CA LEU A 61 -4.60 16.89 6.32
C LEU A 61 -3.57 18.02 6.23
N HIS A 62 -3.65 18.99 7.13
CA HIS A 62 -2.86 20.23 7.09
C HIS A 62 -1.76 20.30 8.15
N GLN A 63 -1.61 19.29 9.02
CA GLN A 63 -0.50 19.23 9.96
C GLN A 63 0.83 19.08 9.19
N PRO A 64 1.84 19.91 9.51
CA PRO A 64 3.16 19.83 8.88
C PRO A 64 3.93 18.61 9.41
N ILE A 65 3.75 17.46 8.76
CA ILE A 65 4.57 16.28 9.02
C ILE A 65 5.95 16.55 8.43
N ASP A 66 7.00 16.54 9.27
CA ASP A 66 8.40 16.53 8.81
C ASP A 66 8.88 15.06 8.73
N PRO A 67 8.96 14.44 7.52
CA PRO A 67 9.43 13.07 7.38
C PRO A 67 10.94 12.94 7.68
N ASN A 68 11.68 14.05 7.72
CA ASN A 68 13.12 14.11 7.94
C ASN A 68 13.47 14.49 9.39
N GLY A 69 12.56 15.16 10.11
CA GLY A 69 12.71 15.66 11.49
C GLY A 69 13.18 14.63 12.51
N ASN A 70 14.00 15.07 13.46
CA ASN A 70 14.73 14.26 14.46
C ASN A 70 15.35 12.95 13.93
N ARG A 71 16.59 13.05 13.44
CA ARG A 71 17.53 11.92 13.42
C ARG A 71 18.06 11.66 14.84
N GLU A 72 17.23 11.14 15.72
CA GLU A 72 17.73 10.63 17.00
C GLU A 72 18.62 9.40 16.79
N LYS A 73 19.63 9.23 17.65
CA LYS A 73 20.68 8.20 17.50
C LYS A 73 20.21 6.83 18.03
N GLY A 74 19.11 6.34 17.50
CA GLY A 74 18.54 5.03 17.81
C GLY A 74 17.69 4.49 16.66
N GLY A 75 17.64 3.17 16.50
CA GLY A 75 16.87 2.51 15.42
C GLY A 75 15.35 2.50 15.62
N ASN A 76 14.81 3.52 16.29
CA ASN A 76 13.44 3.53 16.78
C ASN A 76 12.42 3.77 15.66
N VAL A 77 11.23 3.19 15.83
CA VAL A 77 10.04 3.53 15.04
C VAL A 77 9.43 4.80 15.63
N HIS A 78 9.18 5.79 14.78
CA HIS A 78 8.64 7.09 15.16
C HIS A 78 7.24 7.25 14.54
N PRO A 79 6.16 7.29 15.33
CA PRO A 79 4.83 7.64 14.84
C PRO A 79 4.84 9.07 14.27
N LEU A 80 4.28 9.25 13.08
CA LEU A 80 4.15 10.55 12.40
C LEU A 80 2.71 11.09 12.43
N ALA A 81 1.72 10.21 12.27
CA ALA A 81 0.29 10.55 12.30
C ALA A 81 -0.57 9.32 12.59
N GLN A 82 -1.78 9.55 13.10
CA GLN A 82 -2.85 8.55 13.12
C GLN A 82 -4.13 9.18 12.56
N PHE A 83 -4.79 8.49 11.63
CA PHE A 83 -5.92 9.04 10.88
C PHE A 83 -6.95 7.97 10.53
N THR A 84 -8.18 8.41 10.28
CA THR A 84 -9.24 7.57 9.71
C THR A 84 -9.18 7.64 8.19
N LEU A 85 -9.05 6.50 7.53
CA LEU A 85 -9.07 6.36 6.08
C LEU A 85 -10.37 5.67 5.65
N GLU A 86 -11.15 6.31 4.81
CA GLU A 86 -12.27 5.70 4.10
C GLU A 86 -11.82 5.24 2.71
N ILE A 87 -12.20 4.03 2.32
CA ILE A 87 -11.97 3.41 1.01
C ILE A 87 -13.28 2.84 0.48
N THR A 88 -13.71 3.24 -0.70
CA THR A 88 -14.82 2.61 -1.45
C THR A 88 -14.21 1.85 -2.62
N ARG A 89 -14.29 0.51 -2.62
CA ARG A 89 -13.74 -0.32 -3.71
C ARG A 89 -14.58 -0.15 -4.98
N ARG A 90 -13.94 -0.15 -6.15
CA ARG A 90 -14.57 -0.11 -7.48
C ARG A 90 -14.12 -1.29 -8.32
N ARG A 91 -15.04 -1.79 -9.15
CA ARG A 91 -14.70 -2.72 -10.23
C ARG A 91 -13.87 -1.97 -11.27
N GLY A 92 -12.68 -2.46 -11.57
CA GLY A 92 -11.73 -1.76 -12.45
C GLY A 92 -12.06 -1.94 -13.94
N PRO A 93 -11.41 -1.17 -14.84
CA PRO A 93 -11.24 -1.61 -16.23
C PRO A 93 -10.47 -2.95 -16.27
N LEU A 94 -10.51 -3.67 -17.40
CA LEU A 94 -9.56 -4.78 -17.59
C LEU A 94 -8.14 -4.19 -17.56
N HIS A 95 -7.32 -4.68 -16.65
CA HIS A 95 -6.03 -4.06 -16.35
C HIS A 95 -4.96 -4.59 -17.31
N GLU A 96 -4.41 -3.74 -18.18
CA GLU A 96 -3.57 -4.14 -19.32
C GLU A 96 -2.32 -4.95 -18.97
N ARG A 97 -1.85 -4.91 -17.70
CA ARG A 97 -0.80 -5.83 -17.20
C ARG A 97 -1.20 -7.30 -17.22
N THR A 98 -2.48 -7.63 -17.43
CA THR A 98 -2.98 -8.99 -17.64
C THR A 98 -3.25 -9.26 -19.12
N ASN A 99 -2.42 -10.08 -19.75
CA ASN A 99 -2.75 -10.76 -21.03
C ASN A 99 -3.85 -11.85 -20.87
N GLN A 100 -4.77 -11.66 -19.92
CA GLN A 100 -5.90 -12.54 -19.65
C GLN A 100 -7.17 -11.69 -19.46
N PRO A 101 -8.30 -12.04 -20.09
CA PRO A 101 -9.53 -11.24 -20.01
C PRO A 101 -10.31 -11.40 -18.69
N VAL A 102 -9.69 -12.00 -17.66
CA VAL A 102 -10.36 -12.36 -16.41
C VAL A 102 -10.23 -11.22 -15.40
N ARG A 103 -11.29 -10.43 -15.23
CA ARG A 103 -11.49 -9.59 -14.05
C ARG A 103 -11.45 -10.46 -12.80
N ILE A 104 -10.47 -10.26 -11.92
CA ILE A 104 -10.45 -10.94 -10.62
C ILE A 104 -11.55 -10.38 -9.70
N ASP A 105 -12.07 -9.19 -10.01
CA ASP A 105 -13.32 -8.63 -9.53
C ASP A 105 -14.47 -9.65 -9.52
N ASP A 106 -14.54 -10.52 -10.53
CA ASP A 106 -15.61 -11.52 -10.68
C ASP A 106 -15.44 -12.72 -9.73
N ARG A 107 -14.26 -12.86 -9.10
CA ARG A 107 -14.03 -13.81 -7.99
C ARG A 107 -14.43 -13.25 -6.63
N LEU A 108 -14.63 -11.94 -6.52
CA LEU A 108 -15.13 -11.27 -5.31
C LEU A 108 -16.67 -11.22 -5.34
N ALA A 109 -17.29 -11.22 -4.16
CA ALA A 109 -18.72 -11.00 -4.01
C ALA A 109 -19.07 -9.54 -4.33
N ASP A 110 -20.27 -9.28 -4.86
CA ASP A 110 -20.61 -7.92 -5.35
C ASP A 110 -20.69 -6.87 -4.21
N SER A 111 -21.10 -7.29 -3.01
CA SER A 111 -21.10 -6.48 -1.79
C SER A 111 -19.73 -5.90 -1.41
N VAL A 112 -18.63 -6.49 -1.89
CA VAL A 112 -17.25 -6.03 -1.69
C VAL A 112 -17.00 -4.65 -2.31
N PHE A 113 -17.78 -4.31 -3.34
CA PHE A 113 -17.74 -3.03 -4.07
C PHE A 113 -18.85 -2.06 -3.62
N GLU A 114 -19.84 -2.54 -2.87
CA GLU A 114 -20.94 -1.72 -2.35
C GLU A 114 -20.60 -1.13 -0.96
N GLU A 115 -19.90 -1.87 -0.11
CA GLU A 115 -19.53 -1.43 1.24
C GLU A 115 -18.31 -0.48 1.26
N LYS A 116 -18.53 0.79 1.62
CA LYS A 116 -17.47 1.71 2.04
C LYS A 116 -16.76 1.18 3.29
N GLN A 117 -15.47 0.89 3.19
CA GLN A 117 -14.65 0.39 4.29
C GLN A 117 -13.90 1.54 5.00
N THR A 118 -14.03 1.61 6.31
CA THR A 118 -13.27 2.53 7.16
C THR A 118 -12.12 1.80 7.86
N TYR A 119 -10.95 2.42 7.96
CA TYR A 119 -9.75 1.91 8.62
C TYR A 119 -9.17 2.95 9.56
N LYS A 120 -8.60 2.52 10.69
CA LYS A 120 -7.67 3.33 11.48
C LYS A 120 -6.27 3.05 10.99
N VAL A 121 -5.56 4.08 10.55
CA VAL A 121 -4.23 3.95 9.96
C VAL A 121 -3.22 4.78 10.74
N GLY A 122 -2.14 4.14 11.17
CA GLY A 122 -0.93 4.81 11.65
C GLY A 122 0.05 5.01 10.50
N LEU A 123 0.66 6.20 10.42
CA LEU A 123 1.83 6.47 9.60
C LEU A 123 3.06 6.53 10.51
N GLU A 124 4.11 5.81 10.16
CA GLU A 124 5.34 5.70 10.93
C GLU A 124 6.58 5.94 10.05
N LYS A 125 7.66 6.37 10.70
CA LYS A 125 9.00 6.55 10.15
C LYS A 125 9.98 5.60 10.84
N GLY A 126 10.95 5.07 10.10
CA GLY A 126 11.95 4.17 10.66
C GLY A 126 12.87 3.58 9.59
N ARG A 127 13.23 2.31 9.77
CA ARG A 127 13.91 1.47 8.76
C ARG A 127 13.21 0.13 8.73
N PHE A 128 12.44 -0.14 7.68
CA PHE A 128 11.56 -1.30 7.59
C PHE A 128 11.96 -2.19 6.40
N PRO A 129 12.14 -3.51 6.58
CA PRO A 129 12.17 -4.42 5.44
C PRO A 129 10.76 -4.56 4.86
N ALA A 130 10.64 -5.14 3.67
CA ALA A 130 9.34 -5.54 3.13
C ALA A 130 8.62 -6.52 4.09
N PRO A 131 7.35 -6.28 4.49
CA PRO A 131 6.61 -7.12 5.43
C PRO A 131 6.67 -8.63 5.17
N ILE A 132 6.63 -9.07 3.90
CA ILE A 132 6.71 -10.50 3.52
C ILE A 132 8.02 -11.22 3.94
N ILE A 133 9.09 -10.46 4.18
CA ILE A 133 10.40 -10.95 4.65
C ILE A 133 10.77 -10.46 6.06
N ALA A 134 9.91 -9.72 6.76
CA ALA A 134 10.28 -9.07 8.03
C ALA A 134 10.81 -10.05 9.10
N ASN A 135 10.18 -11.23 9.21
CA ASN A 135 10.61 -12.30 10.13
C ASN A 135 11.71 -13.20 9.54
N ARG A 136 12.10 -12.97 8.29
CA ARG A 136 13.00 -13.81 7.48
C ARG A 136 14.19 -13.01 6.91
N LEU A 137 14.48 -11.83 7.47
CA LEU A 137 15.54 -10.94 6.99
C LEU A 137 16.94 -11.59 7.00
N HIS A 138 17.14 -12.65 7.79
CA HIS A 138 18.36 -13.46 7.81
C HIS A 138 18.51 -14.38 6.57
N GLU A 139 17.41 -14.77 5.91
CA GLU A 139 17.40 -15.48 4.62
C GLU A 139 17.76 -14.56 3.45
N PHE A 140 17.51 -13.24 3.61
CA PHE A 140 17.65 -12.23 2.55
C PHE A 140 18.62 -11.10 2.94
N PRO A 141 19.91 -11.39 3.16
CA PRO A 141 20.91 -10.38 3.51
C PRO A 141 21.06 -9.34 2.39
N GLY A 142 21.19 -8.07 2.77
CA GLY A 142 21.26 -6.95 1.82
C GLY A 142 19.91 -6.45 1.30
N SER A 143 18.79 -6.98 1.81
CA SER A 143 17.43 -6.47 1.50
C SER A 143 17.30 -4.96 1.72
N GLU A 144 16.52 -4.31 0.86
CA GLU A 144 16.24 -2.88 0.97
C GLU A 144 15.46 -2.54 2.25
N MET A 145 15.82 -1.40 2.86
CA MET A 145 15.25 -0.92 4.12
C MET A 145 14.54 0.41 3.85
N LEU A 146 13.21 0.33 3.73
CA LEU A 146 12.31 1.42 3.39
C LEU A 146 12.06 2.35 4.60
N GLY A 147 11.73 3.61 4.33
CA GLY A 147 11.79 4.70 5.33
C GLY A 147 10.48 5.00 6.05
N LEU A 148 9.34 4.65 5.45
CA LEU A 148 8.00 4.89 5.97
C LEU A 148 7.19 3.59 6.02
N ARG A 149 6.23 3.52 6.94
CA ARG A 149 5.27 2.41 7.08
C ARG A 149 3.86 2.94 7.34
N LEU A 150 2.88 2.41 6.62
CA LEU A 150 1.47 2.44 7.00
C LEU A 150 1.15 1.18 7.81
N VAL A 151 0.41 1.36 8.90
CA VAL A 151 -0.09 0.28 9.76
C VAL A 151 -1.60 0.42 9.88
N PHE A 152 -2.34 -0.49 9.25
CA PHE A 152 -3.80 -0.56 9.30
C PHE A 152 -4.26 -1.39 10.51
N ASP A 153 -5.37 -1.02 11.14
CA ASP A 153 -6.02 -1.80 12.20
C ASP A 153 -6.49 -3.19 11.71
N ARG A 154 -7.03 -3.26 10.50
CA ARG A 154 -7.41 -4.49 9.78
C ARG A 154 -6.89 -4.47 8.33
N SER A 155 -6.75 -5.63 7.72
CA SER A 155 -6.22 -5.74 6.35
C SER A 155 -7.09 -4.99 5.35
N PRO A 156 -6.52 -4.22 4.40
CA PRO A 156 -7.28 -3.65 3.30
C PRO A 156 -7.67 -4.71 2.25
N TYR A 157 -6.95 -5.84 2.18
CA TYR A 157 -7.27 -6.92 1.23
C TYR A 157 -8.61 -7.62 1.57
N PRO A 158 -9.34 -8.14 0.57
CA PRO A 158 -10.60 -8.86 0.79
C PRO A 158 -10.45 -10.09 1.70
N GLY A 159 -11.24 -10.13 2.78
CA GLY A 159 -11.26 -11.23 3.74
C GLY A 159 -11.86 -12.50 3.15
N ALA A 160 -11.72 -13.67 3.79
CA ALA A 160 -12.23 -14.93 3.25
C ALA A 160 -13.73 -14.92 2.89
N LYS A 161 -14.54 -14.13 3.61
CA LYS A 161 -15.99 -13.91 3.36
C LYS A 161 -16.30 -13.02 2.15
N ASP A 162 -15.31 -12.33 1.59
CA ASP A 162 -15.43 -11.39 0.47
C ASP A 162 -15.26 -12.10 -0.89
N TRP A 163 -14.95 -13.40 -0.91
CA TRP A 163 -14.75 -14.21 -2.12
C TRP A 163 -15.98 -15.07 -2.44
N ARG A 164 -16.25 -15.29 -3.73
CA ARG A 164 -17.29 -16.25 -4.16
C ARG A 164 -16.89 -17.69 -3.81
N PRO A 165 -17.85 -18.58 -3.50
CA PRO A 165 -17.56 -20.00 -3.26
C PRO A 165 -16.71 -20.62 -4.38
N GLY A 166 -15.67 -21.36 -4.01
CA GLY A 166 -14.72 -21.99 -4.95
C GLY A 166 -13.58 -21.09 -5.45
N ALA A 167 -13.63 -19.77 -5.28
CA ALA A 167 -12.56 -18.87 -5.73
C ALA A 167 -11.26 -18.98 -4.90
N LEU A 168 -11.38 -19.34 -3.62
CA LEU A 168 -10.26 -19.50 -2.68
C LEU A 168 -9.57 -20.86 -2.82
N GLN A 169 -8.76 -21.04 -3.87
CA GLN A 169 -7.89 -22.22 -4.04
C GLN A 169 -6.39 -21.90 -4.25
N VAL A 170 -5.97 -20.64 -4.10
CA VAL A 170 -4.55 -20.25 -4.24
C VAL A 170 -3.88 -20.19 -2.87
N SER A 171 -2.97 -21.14 -2.61
CA SER A 171 -2.30 -21.36 -1.32
C SER A 171 -1.52 -20.14 -0.78
N GLY A 172 -1.06 -19.24 -1.65
CA GLY A 172 -0.38 -18.00 -1.24
C GLY A 172 -1.30 -16.91 -0.63
N ILE A 173 -2.61 -16.94 -0.90
CA ILE A 173 -3.53 -15.84 -0.51
C ILE A 173 -3.65 -15.71 1.01
N ASN A 174 -3.59 -16.82 1.76
CA ASN A 174 -3.85 -16.82 3.20
C ASN A 174 -2.91 -15.93 4.02
N GLY A 175 -1.64 -15.79 3.62
CA GLY A 175 -0.70 -14.87 4.29
C GLY A 175 -0.98 -13.39 3.97
N MET A 176 -1.48 -13.11 2.77
CA MET A 176 -1.67 -11.76 2.25
C MET A 176 -3.03 -11.16 2.64
N VAL A 177 -4.07 -11.97 2.82
CA VAL A 177 -5.34 -11.53 3.43
C VAL A 177 -5.12 -11.01 4.86
N GLY A 178 -4.09 -11.50 5.57
CA GLY A 178 -3.67 -10.98 6.88
C GLY A 178 -2.83 -9.70 6.87
N ALA A 179 -2.42 -9.17 5.70
CA ALA A 179 -1.47 -8.07 5.59
C ALA A 179 -2.03 -6.74 6.12
N ARG A 180 -1.38 -6.15 7.13
CA ARG A 180 -1.76 -4.86 7.72
C ARG A 180 -0.68 -3.78 7.63
N GLN A 181 0.51 -4.15 7.16
CA GLN A 181 1.65 -3.26 7.05
C GLN A 181 2.04 -3.10 5.59
N PHE A 182 2.29 -1.86 5.19
CA PHE A 182 2.79 -1.53 3.86
C PHE A 182 3.88 -0.47 4.01
N VAL A 183 4.98 -0.60 3.30
CA VAL A 183 6.19 0.22 3.47
C VAL A 183 6.51 0.99 2.20
N SER A 184 7.12 2.17 2.34
CA SER A 184 7.51 2.99 1.19
C SER A 184 8.81 3.74 1.41
N HIS A 185 9.39 4.23 0.31
CA HIS A 185 10.66 4.94 0.29
C HIS A 185 10.60 6.18 1.20
N SER A 186 11.77 6.60 1.72
CA SER A 186 11.81 7.90 2.39
C SER A 186 11.54 9.01 1.37
N ILE A 187 10.86 10.08 1.82
CA ILE A 187 10.37 11.15 0.95
C ILE A 187 11.49 11.97 0.26
N GLY A 188 12.74 11.81 0.71
CA GLY A 188 13.94 12.35 0.05
C GLY A 188 14.81 11.33 -0.69
N SER A 189 14.40 10.05 -0.79
CA SER A 189 15.20 8.96 -1.37
C SER A 189 15.06 8.78 -2.89
N PHE A 190 14.18 9.53 -3.56
CA PHE A 190 13.82 9.27 -4.96
C PHE A 190 14.87 9.79 -5.96
N ASN A 191 16.01 9.11 -6.04
CA ASN A 191 16.85 9.14 -7.23
C ASN A 191 16.11 8.40 -8.35
N GLY A 192 15.42 9.14 -9.23
CA GLY A 192 14.57 8.56 -10.28
C GLY A 192 15.37 7.74 -11.29
N SER A 193 15.27 6.41 -11.22
CA SER A 193 15.94 5.49 -12.15
C SER A 193 15.16 4.20 -12.46
N LEU A 194 13.91 4.06 -12.00
CA LEU A 194 13.10 2.85 -12.16
C LEU A 194 11.65 3.08 -12.67
N VAL A 195 11.31 4.26 -13.18
CA VAL A 195 9.98 4.53 -13.78
C VAL A 195 10.02 4.55 -15.32
N ASP A 196 11.14 4.96 -15.92
CA ASP A 196 11.32 5.18 -17.38
C ASP A 196 11.38 3.90 -18.24
N ARG A 197 10.71 2.80 -17.84
CA ARG A 197 10.67 1.54 -18.61
C ARG A 197 9.31 0.83 -18.68
N CYS A 198 8.21 1.45 -18.23
CA CYS A 198 6.87 0.87 -18.38
C CYS A 198 5.79 1.84 -18.92
N ILE A 199 6.17 2.93 -19.63
CA ILE A 199 5.24 3.72 -20.47
C ILE A 199 5.93 4.21 -21.76
N VAL A 200 6.42 3.28 -22.60
CA VAL A 200 6.41 3.34 -24.09
C VAL A 200 6.50 1.90 -24.58
N GLY A 201 5.63 1.47 -25.49
CA GLY A 201 5.59 0.11 -26.03
C GLY A 201 4.24 -0.20 -26.66
#